data_AF-A0A239X2A4-F1
#
_entry.id   AF-A0A239X2A4-F1
#
_cell.length_a   1.000
_cell.length_b   1.000
_cell.length_c   1.000
_cell.angle_alpha   90.00
_cell.angle_beta   90.00
_cell.angle_gamma   90.00
#
_symmetry.space_group_name_H-M   'P 1'
#
loop_
_entity.id
_entity.type
_entity.pdbx_description
1 polymer ?
#
loop_
_entity_poly.entity_id
_entity_poly.type
_entity_poly.pdbx_seq_one_letter_code
_entity_poly.pdbx_strand_id
1 'polypeptide(L)'
;MELKHLDNYVKFFSFILKYYNSDVMKTASSTVLSPIETAENAEEYSQKPEELVEDLKKMGPTYIKLGQLLSTRPDLLPDQYLDALATLQEDVETIPYEEVEKIIEEEIGTKIKNAFALFDTAPLASASIGQVHRAVLPSGRMVVVKVQRPGVRQKFIDDLNSLKSMADFAVNNSKEARKFALNDVIEELRFILLNELDYNKEFQNLVTIRENLRKYSHIVIPEPIKEYSSGKVLTMDYIDGKKITSVSKLKQIETDFTPMIDDLVEAYMQQIIVDGFAHADPHPGNIHLTKDDHIALMDLGMVAKFSPKLQEKIMMLLVGMSKRDGDAITDALLEMSEVDQKIVSLDNFRKNINRLVMDSISNNAEDMETGRVLIQMNRIAADEGIKLAVELNILGKILLNMDQIVAVLTPKYDLQKAIKKFMEKMVNKKFKQELKPENIYGLLLDNKKLAENLPGRLNKITENLAANQFELKVNALDEDRLTDGFQKVANRITSGLIIAAMIIGAALLMRIPSSYSVMGYGILPFIFFMIAIGLGLYLVYNIMFKDENYKKK
;
A
#
# COMPACT_ATOMS: atom_id res chain seq x y z
N MET A 1 24.30 2.09 25.87
CA MET A 1 24.29 2.59 24.48
C MET A 1 25.74 2.83 24.09
N GLU A 2 26.32 1.98 23.24
CA GLU A 2 27.69 2.25 22.78
C GLU A 2 27.67 3.47 21.86
N LEU A 3 28.33 4.55 22.27
CA LEU A 3 28.48 5.82 21.54
C LEU A 3 29.00 5.66 20.10
N LYS A 4 29.53 4.49 19.75
CA LYS A 4 30.17 4.17 18.47
C LYS A 4 29.21 4.11 17.28
N HIS A 5 27.90 3.93 17.50
CA HIS A 5 26.91 3.82 16.42
C HIS A 5 25.99 5.03 16.29
N LEU A 6 26.09 6.02 17.19
CA LEU A 6 25.15 7.16 17.25
C LEU A 6 25.08 7.93 15.91
N ASP A 7 26.21 8.06 15.21
CA ASP A 7 26.25 8.67 13.88
C ASP A 7 25.42 7.86 12.87
N ASN A 8 25.61 6.54 12.77
CA ASN A 8 24.82 5.67 11.88
C ASN A 8 23.31 5.72 12.19
N TYR A 9 22.95 5.83 13.47
CA TYR A 9 21.56 6.00 13.89
C TYR A 9 20.98 7.32 13.38
N VAL A 10 21.68 8.44 13.59
CA VAL A 10 21.23 9.76 13.12
C VAL A 10 21.11 9.77 11.60
N LYS A 11 22.06 9.16 10.89
CA LYS A 11 22.05 8.99 9.43
C LYS A 11 20.83 8.20 8.94
N PHE A 12 20.59 7.02 9.52
CA PHE A 12 19.45 6.17 9.19
C PHE A 12 18.10 6.88 9.45
N PHE A 13 17.95 7.55 10.59
CA PHE A 13 16.72 8.30 10.89
C PHE A 13 16.51 9.49 9.98
N SER A 14 17.57 10.23 9.66
CA SER A 14 17.51 11.35 8.72
C SER A 14 17.11 10.87 7.32
N PHE A 15 17.61 9.70 6.91
CA PHE A 15 17.23 9.03 5.68
C PHE A 15 15.73 8.65 5.67
N ILE A 16 15.24 7.97 6.71
CA ILE A 16 13.83 7.59 6.81
C ILE A 16 12.93 8.85 6.78
N LEU A 17 13.26 9.89 7.54
CA LEU A 17 12.48 11.13 7.56
C LEU A 17 12.46 11.87 6.21
N LYS A 18 13.53 11.77 5.41
CA LYS A 18 13.62 12.41 4.09
C LYS A 18 12.68 11.77 3.07
N TYR A 19 12.55 10.45 3.08
CA TYR A 19 11.89 9.70 2.00
C TYR A 19 10.50 9.16 2.34
N TYR A 20 10.13 9.09 3.63
CA TYR A 20 8.87 8.49 4.08
C TYR A 20 7.59 9.26 3.65
N ASN A 21 7.70 10.52 3.19
CA ASN A 21 6.73 11.11 2.23
C ASN A 21 7.20 12.50 1.75
N SER A 22 7.20 12.72 0.43
CA SER A 22 7.90 13.79 -0.29
C SER A 22 7.29 15.20 -0.21
N ASP A 23 6.78 15.61 0.94
CA ASP A 23 6.37 17.01 1.19
C ASP A 23 7.27 17.71 2.24
N VAL A 24 8.11 16.98 2.95
CA VAL A 24 8.95 17.53 4.03
C VAL A 24 10.08 18.42 3.50
N MET A 25 10.63 18.15 2.32
CA MET A 25 11.80 18.91 1.84
C MET A 25 11.48 20.25 1.17
N LYS A 26 10.20 20.63 1.00
CA LYS A 26 9.88 22.02 0.62
C LYS A 26 9.78 22.97 1.80
N THR A 27 9.65 22.47 3.04
CA THR A 27 9.35 23.34 4.21
C THR A 27 10.21 23.06 5.45
N ALA A 28 10.73 21.85 5.64
CA ALA A 28 11.58 21.54 6.80
C ALA A 28 13.01 22.06 6.66
N SER A 29 13.50 22.22 5.42
CA SER A 29 14.81 22.79 5.12
C SER A 29 14.96 24.25 5.56
N SER A 30 13.86 24.98 5.76
CA SER A 30 13.87 26.41 6.14
C SER A 30 13.69 26.67 7.65
N THR A 31 13.38 25.66 8.46
CA THR A 31 12.90 25.92 9.84
C THR A 31 13.72 25.23 10.93
N VAL A 32 14.53 24.21 10.59
CA VAL A 32 15.35 23.48 11.59
C VAL A 32 16.80 23.98 11.66
N LEU A 33 17.22 24.85 10.73
CA LEU A 33 18.58 25.36 10.71
C LEU A 33 18.65 26.86 11.09
N SER A 34 19.37 27.08 12.20
CA SER A 34 20.04 28.30 12.68
C SER A 34 19.37 29.05 13.87
N PRO A 35 20.17 29.59 14.82
CA PRO A 35 21.60 29.90 14.71
C PRO A 35 22.47 29.10 15.70
N ILE A 36 23.23 28.15 15.17
CA ILE A 36 24.60 27.92 15.63
C ILE A 36 25.46 28.28 14.42
N GLU A 37 26.17 29.39 14.53
CA GLU A 37 27.14 29.84 13.55
C GLU A 37 28.29 28.84 13.48
N THR A 38 28.33 28.06 12.42
CA THR A 38 29.47 28.00 11.51
C THR A 38 29.02 27.33 10.22
N ALA A 39 28.90 28.17 9.20
CA ALA A 39 28.67 27.79 7.83
C ALA A 39 29.97 27.22 7.25
N GLU A 40 29.99 25.91 7.05
CA GLU A 40 30.71 25.13 6.04
C GLU A 40 30.37 23.66 6.34
N ASN A 41 29.80 22.93 5.38
CA ASN A 41 29.30 21.53 5.48
C ASN A 41 27.84 21.32 5.91
N ALA A 42 26.91 22.15 5.45
CA ALA A 42 25.59 21.63 5.10
C ALA A 42 25.71 20.98 3.71
N GLU A 43 26.48 19.88 3.62
CA GLU A 43 26.41 19.02 2.44
C GLU A 43 24.97 18.54 2.33
N GLU A 44 24.39 18.79 1.17
CA GLU A 44 23.19 18.15 0.66
C GLU A 44 23.24 16.66 1.03
N TYR A 45 22.45 16.25 2.03
CA TYR A 45 22.50 14.87 2.54
C TYR A 45 21.98 13.92 1.45
N SER A 46 22.91 13.47 0.61
CA SER A 46 22.74 12.51 -0.46
C SER A 46 23.52 11.26 -0.10
N GLN A 47 23.13 10.61 1.02
CA GLN A 47 23.62 9.26 1.30
C GLN A 47 23.27 8.37 0.11
N LYS A 48 24.29 7.84 -0.55
CA LYS A 48 24.10 6.97 -1.72
C LYS A 48 23.43 5.66 -1.29
N PRO A 49 22.66 5.00 -2.17
CA PRO A 49 22.04 3.72 -1.85
C PRO A 49 23.03 2.68 -1.29
N GLU A 50 24.25 2.65 -1.82
CA GLU A 50 25.30 1.72 -1.38
C GLU A 50 25.84 2.08 0.02
N GLU A 51 25.91 3.36 0.37
CA GLU A 51 26.36 3.82 1.68
C GLU A 51 25.35 3.42 2.77
N LEU A 52 24.05 3.50 2.47
CA LEU A 52 23.00 3.02 3.36
C LEU A 52 23.14 1.52 3.64
N VAL A 53 23.37 0.72 2.60
CA VAL A 53 23.60 -0.74 2.74
C VAL A 53 24.77 -1.02 3.66
N GLU A 54 25.89 -0.33 3.47
CA GLU A 54 27.08 -0.50 4.32
C GLU A 54 26.87 -0.04 5.77
N ASP A 55 26.11 1.03 5.98
CA ASP A 55 25.78 1.51 7.33
C ASP A 55 24.87 0.52 8.06
N LEU A 56 23.86 -0.04 7.38
CA LEU A 56 22.99 -1.08 7.96
C LEU A 56 23.79 -2.34 8.33
N LYS A 57 24.75 -2.77 7.48
CA LYS A 57 25.65 -3.88 7.81
C LYS A 57 26.48 -3.59 9.07
N LYS A 58 27.02 -2.38 9.22
CA LYS A 58 27.80 -1.96 10.40
C LYS A 58 26.97 -1.87 11.68
N MET A 59 25.68 -1.52 11.56
CA MET A 59 24.76 -1.46 12.71
C MET A 59 24.36 -2.85 13.19
N GLY A 60 24.43 -3.86 12.31
CA GLY A 60 24.36 -5.27 12.66
C GLY A 60 23.06 -5.96 12.21
N PRO A 61 22.84 -7.22 12.66
CA PRO A 61 21.80 -8.11 12.14
C PRO A 61 20.39 -7.54 12.11
N THR A 62 19.98 -6.83 13.17
CA THR A 62 18.65 -6.19 13.25
C THR A 62 18.42 -5.20 12.12
N TYR A 63 19.44 -4.42 11.75
CA TYR A 63 19.38 -3.37 10.74
C TYR A 63 19.50 -3.92 9.32
N ILE A 64 20.27 -4.99 9.13
CA ILE A 64 20.25 -5.76 7.87
C ILE A 64 18.83 -6.27 7.62
N LYS A 65 18.19 -6.85 8.63
CA LYS A 65 16.83 -7.37 8.49
C LYS A 65 15.79 -6.28 8.27
N LEU A 66 15.93 -5.16 8.98
CA LEU A 66 15.15 -3.96 8.74
C LEU A 66 15.30 -3.47 7.30
N GLY A 67 16.53 -3.41 6.76
CA GLY A 67 16.78 -3.06 5.36
C GLY A 67 16.11 -4.01 4.37
N GLN A 68 16.17 -5.32 4.63
CA GLN A 68 15.48 -6.33 3.83
C GLN A 68 13.94 -6.19 3.90
N LEU A 69 13.38 -5.78 5.03
CA LEU A 69 11.94 -5.48 5.11
C LEU A 69 11.61 -4.17 4.37
N LEU A 70 12.44 -3.13 4.51
CA LEU A 70 12.25 -1.85 3.82
C LEU A 70 12.39 -1.96 2.31
N SER A 71 13.22 -2.88 1.78
CA SER A 71 13.31 -3.13 0.33
C SER A 71 12.00 -3.65 -0.27
N THR A 72 11.06 -4.08 0.57
CA THR A 72 9.73 -4.56 0.16
C THR A 72 8.65 -3.48 0.24
N ARG A 73 9.01 -2.26 0.63
CA ARG A 73 8.10 -1.16 0.92
C ARG A 73 8.32 0.00 -0.06
N PRO A 74 7.85 -0.14 -1.32
CA PRO A 74 8.01 0.88 -2.35
C PRO A 74 7.21 2.15 -2.07
N ASP A 75 6.26 2.07 -1.14
CA ASP A 75 5.56 3.22 -0.56
C ASP A 75 6.46 4.09 0.32
N LEU A 76 7.62 3.57 0.77
CA LEU A 76 8.48 4.24 1.73
C LEU A 76 9.78 4.77 1.13
N LEU A 77 10.35 4.08 0.12
CA LEU A 77 11.67 4.38 -0.41
C LEU A 77 11.70 4.42 -1.95
N PRO A 78 12.52 5.30 -2.56
CA PRO A 78 12.74 5.29 -4.00
C PRO A 78 13.40 4.01 -4.51
N ASP A 79 13.11 3.63 -5.77
CA ASP A 79 13.56 2.39 -6.41
C ASP A 79 15.07 2.12 -6.26
N GLN A 80 15.92 3.14 -6.46
CA GLN A 80 17.37 3.00 -6.31
C GLN A 80 17.81 2.51 -4.91
N TYR A 81 17.06 2.84 -3.86
CA TYR A 81 17.31 2.37 -2.50
C TYR A 81 16.71 0.99 -2.26
N LEU A 82 15.54 0.70 -2.82
CA LEU A 82 14.94 -0.65 -2.76
C LEU A 82 15.88 -1.67 -3.40
N ASP A 83 16.41 -1.36 -4.58
CA ASP A 83 17.34 -2.20 -5.32
C ASP A 83 18.64 -2.43 -4.53
N ALA A 84 19.21 -1.38 -3.94
CA ALA A 84 20.40 -1.51 -3.10
C ALA A 84 20.13 -2.34 -1.85
N LEU A 85 19.02 -2.10 -1.14
CA LEU A 85 18.63 -2.86 0.05
C LEU A 85 18.30 -4.32 -0.28
N ALA A 86 17.82 -4.63 -1.49
CA ALA A 86 17.62 -6.00 -1.94
C ALA A 86 18.94 -6.79 -2.07
N THR A 87 20.09 -6.10 -2.18
CA THR A 87 21.42 -6.73 -2.17
C THR A 87 21.94 -7.10 -0.78
N LEU A 88 21.22 -6.75 0.30
CA LEU A 88 21.60 -7.10 1.66
C LEU A 88 21.57 -8.62 1.84
N GLN A 89 22.74 -9.23 1.68
CA GLN A 89 22.97 -10.63 2.00
C GLN A 89 23.47 -10.76 3.44
N GLU A 90 23.08 -11.86 4.07
CA GLU A 90 23.54 -12.25 5.39
C GLU A 90 24.74 -13.19 5.21
N ASP A 91 25.96 -12.65 5.20
CA ASP A 91 27.16 -13.46 5.48
C ASP A 91 27.62 -13.10 6.89
N VAL A 92 27.34 -14.00 7.83
CA VAL A 92 27.50 -13.74 9.25
C VAL A 92 28.33 -14.85 9.86
N GLU A 93 29.33 -14.47 10.66
CA GLU A 93 30.21 -15.38 11.39
C GLU A 93 29.41 -16.48 12.11
N THR A 94 29.91 -17.70 12.02
CA THR A 94 29.28 -18.88 12.64
C THR A 94 29.41 -18.79 14.16
N ILE A 95 28.38 -19.23 14.88
CA ILE A 95 28.49 -19.42 16.34
C ILE A 95 29.28 -20.69 16.66
N PRO A 96 30.07 -20.71 17.75
CA PRO A 96 30.77 -21.91 18.21
C PRO A 96 29.80 -23.07 18.43
N TYR A 97 30.26 -24.28 18.12
CA TYR A 97 29.43 -25.49 18.22
C TYR A 97 28.96 -25.73 19.67
N GLU A 98 29.74 -25.34 20.67
CA GLU A 98 29.39 -25.50 22.09
C GLU A 98 28.11 -24.72 22.45
N GLU A 99 27.90 -23.55 21.86
CA GLU A 99 26.67 -22.76 22.04
C GLU A 99 25.50 -23.42 21.30
N VAL A 100 25.73 -23.94 20.10
CA VAL A 100 24.72 -24.70 19.32
C VAL A 100 24.26 -25.92 20.10
N GLU A 101 25.22 -26.70 20.62
CA GLU A 101 24.98 -27.90 21.41
C GLU A 101 24.13 -27.57 22.63
N LYS A 102 24.53 -26.56 23.40
CA LYS A 102 23.78 -26.11 24.58
C LYS A 102 22.34 -25.73 24.25
N ILE A 103 22.11 -24.94 23.20
CA ILE A 103 20.76 -24.50 22.82
C ILE A 103 19.90 -25.71 22.40
N ILE A 104 20.45 -26.62 21.60
CA ILE A 104 19.73 -27.82 21.17
C ILE A 104 19.37 -28.70 22.38
N GLU A 105 20.32 -28.96 23.29
CA GLU A 105 20.08 -29.83 24.44
C GLU A 105 19.06 -29.21 25.43
N GLU A 106 19.10 -27.88 25.62
CA GLU A 106 18.13 -27.15 26.46
C GLU A 106 16.71 -27.17 25.86
N GLU A 107 16.59 -26.98 24.54
CA GLU A 107 15.29 -26.85 23.88
C GLU A 107 14.63 -28.19 23.55
N ILE A 108 15.41 -29.21 23.19
CA ILE A 108 14.91 -30.56 22.90
C ILE A 108 14.79 -31.40 24.20
N GLY A 109 15.57 -31.07 25.24
CA GLY A 109 15.53 -31.75 26.54
C GLY A 109 16.29 -33.09 26.57
N THR A 110 17.16 -33.35 25.59
CA THR A 110 18.04 -34.52 25.56
C THR A 110 19.36 -34.20 24.88
N LYS A 111 20.36 -35.06 25.08
CA LYS A 111 21.68 -34.86 24.48
C LYS A 111 21.66 -35.04 22.97
N ILE A 112 22.46 -34.28 22.22
CA ILE A 112 22.55 -34.40 20.74
C ILE A 112 22.82 -35.84 20.31
N LYS A 113 23.76 -36.52 20.97
CA LYS A 113 24.11 -37.92 20.71
C LYS A 113 22.97 -38.93 20.93
N ASN A 114 21.94 -38.56 21.68
CA ASN A 114 20.75 -39.37 21.91
C ASN A 114 19.63 -39.00 20.93
N ALA A 115 19.56 -37.72 20.55
CA ALA A 115 18.57 -37.19 19.61
C ALA A 115 18.87 -37.56 18.15
N PHE A 116 20.15 -37.55 17.76
CA PHE A 116 20.61 -37.72 16.39
C PHE A 116 21.66 -38.84 16.31
N ALA A 117 21.59 -39.65 15.26
CA ALA A 117 22.59 -40.66 14.95
C ALA A 117 23.90 -40.04 14.45
N LEU A 118 23.80 -38.96 13.68
CA LEU A 118 24.92 -38.13 13.22
C LEU A 118 24.50 -36.66 13.28
N PHE A 119 25.41 -35.79 13.69
CA PHE A 119 25.22 -34.34 13.69
C PHE A 119 26.51 -33.68 13.22
N ASP A 120 26.43 -32.90 12.13
CA ASP A 120 27.59 -32.19 11.60
C ASP A 120 27.86 -30.95 12.46
N THR A 121 29.03 -30.91 13.10
CA THR A 121 29.46 -29.77 13.93
C THR A 121 29.74 -28.53 13.08
N ALA A 122 30.16 -28.72 11.83
CA ALA A 122 30.28 -27.65 10.86
C ALA A 122 28.88 -27.27 10.33
N PRO A 123 28.52 -25.97 10.33
CA PRO A 123 27.23 -25.56 9.80
C PRO A 123 27.17 -25.71 8.28
N LEU A 124 25.98 -26.08 7.79
CA LEU A 124 25.64 -26.08 6.37
C LEU A 124 25.44 -24.64 5.85
N ALA A 125 24.84 -23.79 6.68
CA ALA A 125 24.59 -22.39 6.38
C ALA A 125 24.52 -21.56 7.67
N SER A 126 24.80 -20.27 7.56
CA SER A 126 24.72 -19.29 8.64
C SER A 126 23.89 -18.10 8.16
N ALA A 127 23.01 -17.61 9.03
CA ALA A 127 22.12 -16.47 8.77
C ALA A 127 22.16 -15.50 9.97
N SER A 128 21.47 -14.37 9.85
CA SER A 128 21.43 -13.29 10.85
C SER A 128 20.82 -13.74 12.17
N ILE A 129 19.76 -14.55 12.13
CA ILE A 129 19.01 -15.01 13.32
C ILE A 129 19.42 -16.40 13.80
N GLY A 130 20.09 -17.20 12.97
CA GLY A 130 20.36 -18.59 13.27
C GLY A 130 21.42 -19.24 12.39
N GLN A 131 21.72 -20.50 12.71
CA GLN A 131 22.69 -21.34 12.03
C GLN A 131 22.05 -22.69 11.71
N VAL A 132 22.36 -23.26 10.54
CA VAL A 132 21.74 -24.50 10.06
C VAL A 132 22.79 -25.61 10.06
N HIS A 133 22.49 -26.71 10.72
CA HIS A 133 23.34 -27.90 10.77
C HIS A 133 22.67 -29.06 10.05
N ARG A 134 23.48 -29.94 9.44
CA ARG A 134 22.99 -31.20 8.89
C ARG A 134 23.04 -32.26 9.99
N ALA A 135 22.01 -33.11 10.03
CA ALA A 135 21.95 -34.22 10.96
C ALA A 135 21.23 -35.43 10.35
N VAL A 136 21.30 -36.56 11.06
CA VAL A 136 20.60 -37.80 10.72
C VAL A 136 19.88 -38.29 11.96
N LEU A 137 18.58 -38.52 11.84
CA LEU A 137 17.79 -39.09 12.93
C LEU A 137 18.15 -40.57 13.16
N PRO A 138 17.83 -41.15 14.34
CA PRO A 138 18.01 -42.58 14.60
C PRO A 138 17.31 -43.50 13.59
N SER A 139 16.26 -43.01 12.93
CA SER A 139 15.55 -43.70 11.85
C SER A 139 16.32 -43.75 10.52
N GLY A 140 17.44 -43.04 10.40
CA GLY A 140 18.19 -42.85 9.15
C GLY A 140 17.69 -41.68 8.29
N ARG A 141 16.60 -41.01 8.68
CA ARG A 141 16.08 -39.81 7.98
C ARG A 141 17.09 -38.67 8.06
N MET A 142 17.48 -38.12 6.90
CA MET A 142 18.35 -36.94 6.84
C MET A 142 17.56 -35.67 7.11
N VAL A 143 18.08 -34.82 7.98
CA VAL A 143 17.41 -33.60 8.44
C VAL A 143 18.37 -32.42 8.48
N VAL A 144 17.82 -31.22 8.49
CA VAL A 144 18.51 -30.00 8.89
C VAL A 144 17.95 -29.53 10.23
N VAL A 145 18.84 -28.97 11.05
CA VAL A 145 18.51 -28.40 12.35
C VAL A 145 18.90 -26.92 12.31
N LYS A 146 17.90 -26.03 12.21
CA LYS A 146 18.10 -24.59 12.34
C LYS A 146 18.11 -24.24 13.82
N VAL A 147 19.13 -23.52 14.27
CA VAL A 147 19.31 -23.13 15.67
C VAL A 147 19.41 -21.62 15.75
N GLN A 148 18.58 -20.99 16.58
CA GLN A 148 18.61 -19.55 16.79
C GLN A 148 19.88 -19.13 17.53
N ARG A 149 20.46 -17.98 17.18
CA ARG A 149 21.65 -17.45 17.86
C ARG A 149 21.36 -17.08 19.32
N PRO A 150 22.29 -17.32 20.26
CA PRO A 150 22.10 -16.95 21.66
C PRO A 150 21.92 -15.43 21.80
N GLY A 151 20.95 -15.02 22.62
CA GLY A 151 20.69 -13.61 22.93
C GLY A 151 20.13 -12.76 21.79
N VAL A 152 19.92 -13.31 20.58
CA VAL A 152 19.48 -12.54 19.41
C VAL A 152 18.14 -11.85 19.65
N ARG A 153 17.21 -12.52 20.34
CA ARG A 153 15.89 -11.96 20.65
C ARG A 153 15.99 -10.71 21.53
N GLN A 154 16.80 -10.75 22.58
CA GLN A 154 16.97 -9.60 23.46
C GLN A 154 17.65 -8.45 22.72
N LYS A 155 18.69 -8.75 21.93
CA LYS A 155 19.36 -7.76 21.10
C LYS A 155 18.40 -7.05 20.13
N PHE A 156 17.56 -7.82 19.42
CA PHE A 156 16.54 -7.26 18.53
C PHE A 156 15.55 -6.36 19.29
N ILE A 157 15.10 -6.77 20.47
CA ILE A 157 14.20 -5.97 21.31
C ILE A 157 14.87 -4.65 21.72
N ASP A 158 16.13 -4.70 22.14
CA ASP A 158 16.88 -3.51 22.57
C ASP A 158 17.13 -2.53 21.42
N ASP A 159 17.47 -3.06 20.23
CA ASP A 159 17.62 -2.28 19.00
C ASP A 159 16.29 -1.63 18.58
N LEU A 160 15.18 -2.37 18.61
CA LEU A 160 13.85 -1.85 18.28
C LEU A 160 13.35 -0.81 19.30
N ASN A 161 13.66 -0.99 20.59
CA ASN A 161 13.36 0.02 21.61
C ASN A 161 14.18 1.31 21.38
N SER A 162 15.43 1.17 20.92
CA SER A 162 16.27 2.31 20.56
C SER A 162 15.70 3.06 19.35
N LEU A 163 15.28 2.33 18.31
CA LEU A 163 14.59 2.89 17.14
C LEU A 163 13.31 3.62 17.56
N LYS A 164 12.47 3.01 18.40
CA LYS A 164 11.24 3.63 18.90
C LYS A 164 11.53 4.93 19.66
N SER A 165 12.51 4.91 20.56
CA SER A 165 12.87 6.09 21.36
C SER A 165 13.33 7.26 20.47
N MET A 166 14.07 6.96 19.40
CA MET A 166 14.50 7.95 18.42
C MET A 166 13.35 8.49 17.58
N ALA A 167 12.42 7.63 17.17
CA ALA A 167 11.20 8.06 16.48
C ALA A 167 10.33 8.94 17.36
N ASP A 168 10.11 8.58 18.62
CA ASP A 168 9.38 9.39 19.59
C ASP A 168 10.05 10.76 19.80
N PHE A 169 11.40 10.80 19.86
CA PHE A 169 12.14 12.06 19.90
C PHE A 169 11.90 12.91 18.65
N ALA A 170 11.97 12.33 17.45
CA ALA A 170 11.72 13.04 16.20
C ALA A 170 10.27 13.58 16.12
N VAL A 171 9.29 12.75 16.47
CA VAL A 171 7.85 13.08 16.51
C VAL A 171 7.56 14.23 17.48
N ASN A 172 8.17 14.22 18.67
CA ASN A 172 7.93 15.25 19.67
C ASN A 172 8.55 16.60 19.29
N ASN A 173 9.66 16.60 18.54
CA ASN A 173 10.41 17.81 18.20
C ASN A 173 10.11 18.38 16.81
N SER A 174 9.35 17.68 15.95
CA SER A 174 8.93 18.17 14.62
C SER A 174 7.42 18.06 14.42
N LYS A 175 6.77 19.10 13.89
CA LYS A 175 5.33 19.06 13.54
C LYS A 175 5.08 18.18 12.32
N GLU A 176 6.09 18.03 11.48
CA GLU A 176 6.13 17.23 10.27
C GLU A 176 6.23 15.75 10.66
N ALA A 177 7.15 15.37 11.55
CA ALA A 177 7.28 14.01 12.10
C ALA A 177 5.97 13.44 12.71
N ARG A 178 5.15 14.29 13.34
CA ARG A 178 3.80 13.92 13.85
C ARG A 178 2.81 13.47 12.78
N LYS A 179 2.99 13.89 11.52
CA LYS A 179 2.12 13.49 10.40
C LYS A 179 2.53 12.16 9.77
N PHE A 180 3.75 11.67 10.04
CA PHE A 180 4.34 10.56 9.31
C PHE A 180 4.10 9.17 9.90
N ALA A 181 3.26 9.00 10.92
CA ALA A 181 2.96 7.64 11.43
C ALA A 181 4.22 6.77 11.64
N LEU A 182 5.39 7.38 11.92
CA LEU A 182 6.68 6.68 11.98
C LEU A 182 6.68 5.62 13.08
N ASN A 183 5.91 5.90 14.13
CA ASN A 183 5.62 4.96 15.20
C ASN A 183 4.87 3.73 14.68
N ASP A 184 3.89 3.89 13.78
CA ASP A 184 3.12 2.77 13.24
C ASP A 184 4.01 1.84 12.40
N VAL A 185 4.93 2.42 11.62
CA VAL A 185 5.90 1.67 10.80
C VAL A 185 6.87 0.89 11.67
N ILE A 186 7.43 1.53 12.70
CA ILE A 186 8.35 0.85 13.62
C ILE A 186 7.62 -0.26 14.39
N GLU A 187 6.37 -0.04 14.77
CA GLU A 187 5.55 -1.08 15.42
C GLU A 187 5.23 -2.24 14.47
N GLU A 188 4.93 -1.97 13.20
CA GLU A 188 4.73 -2.98 12.16
C GLU A 188 6.00 -3.81 11.95
N LEU A 189 7.15 -3.15 11.79
CA LEU A 189 8.45 -3.80 11.65
C LEU A 189 8.80 -4.63 12.90
N ARG A 190 8.55 -4.10 14.09
CA ARG A 190 8.72 -4.83 15.36
C ARG A 190 7.89 -6.10 15.37
N PHE A 191 6.63 -6.03 14.95
CA PHE A 191 5.75 -7.19 14.88
C PHE A 191 6.30 -8.26 13.91
N ILE A 192 6.75 -7.86 12.72
CA ILE A 192 7.32 -8.77 11.72
C ILE A 192 8.59 -9.45 12.25
N LEU A 193 9.55 -8.67 12.74
CA LEU A 193 10.84 -9.20 13.23
C LEU A 193 10.68 -10.11 14.44
N LEU A 194 9.79 -9.77 15.39
CA LEU A 194 9.54 -10.62 16.56
C LEU A 194 8.83 -11.93 16.19
N ASN A 195 8.02 -11.93 15.12
CA ASN A 195 7.41 -13.15 14.61
C ASN A 195 8.45 -14.08 13.97
N GLU A 196 9.45 -13.53 13.30
CA GLU A 196 10.51 -14.30 12.67
C GLU A 196 11.43 -15.00 13.68
N LEU A 197 11.56 -14.44 14.89
CA LEU A 197 12.33 -15.03 15.98
C LEU A 197 11.64 -16.19 16.71
N ASP A 198 10.49 -16.65 16.23
CA ASP A 198 9.73 -17.76 16.81
C ASP A 198 9.58 -18.89 15.78
N TYR A 199 10.45 -19.89 15.86
CA TYR A 199 10.44 -21.02 14.93
C TYR A 199 9.20 -21.90 15.04
N ASN A 200 8.37 -21.76 16.08
CA ASN A 200 7.06 -22.42 16.08
C ASN A 200 6.16 -21.88 14.96
N LYS A 201 6.30 -20.60 14.59
CA LYS A 201 5.52 -20.01 13.50
C LYS A 201 5.96 -20.57 12.16
N GLU A 202 7.27 -20.60 11.90
CA GLU A 202 7.80 -21.22 10.69
C GLU A 202 7.41 -22.71 10.60
N PHE A 203 7.46 -23.45 11.70
CA PHE A 203 6.96 -24.82 11.78
C PHE A 203 5.49 -24.93 11.31
N GLN A 204 4.61 -24.08 11.83
CA GLN A 204 3.18 -24.10 11.44
C GLN A 204 2.97 -23.67 9.98
N ASN A 205 3.78 -22.73 9.49
CA ASN A 205 3.74 -22.31 8.09
C ASN A 205 4.14 -23.47 7.16
N LEU A 206 5.23 -24.19 7.49
CA LEU A 206 5.68 -25.39 6.77
C LEU A 206 4.58 -26.45 6.70
N VAL A 207 3.96 -26.78 7.84
CA VAL A 207 2.84 -27.74 7.89
C VAL A 207 1.69 -27.30 7.00
N THR A 208 1.27 -26.04 7.12
CA THR A 208 0.10 -25.51 6.41
C THR A 208 0.32 -25.47 4.91
N ILE A 209 1.44 -24.90 4.45
CA ILE A 209 1.73 -24.75 3.02
C ILE A 209 2.01 -26.12 2.39
N ARG A 210 2.70 -27.04 3.09
CA ARG A 210 2.91 -28.42 2.61
C ARG A 210 1.58 -29.13 2.34
N GLU A 211 0.60 -29.02 3.23
CA GLU A 211 -0.70 -29.64 3.02
C GLU A 211 -1.47 -28.97 1.88
N ASN A 212 -1.51 -27.63 1.85
CA ASN A 212 -2.20 -26.88 0.80
C ASN A 212 -1.65 -27.17 -0.61
N LEU A 213 -0.34 -27.37 -0.71
CA LEU A 213 0.36 -27.59 -1.97
C LEU A 213 0.59 -29.06 -2.34
N ARG A 214 0.09 -30.02 -1.54
CA ARG A 214 0.31 -31.45 -1.75
C ARG A 214 -0.04 -31.98 -3.15
N LYS A 215 -0.95 -31.29 -3.87
CA LYS A 215 -1.38 -31.66 -5.23
C LYS A 215 -0.38 -31.26 -6.34
N TYR A 216 0.58 -30.38 -6.06
CA TYR A 216 1.57 -29.90 -7.04
C TYR A 216 2.81 -30.79 -6.96
N SER A 217 2.96 -31.70 -7.91
CA SER A 217 4.00 -32.73 -7.84
C SER A 217 5.40 -32.16 -7.96
N HIS A 218 5.60 -31.04 -8.66
CA HIS A 218 6.93 -30.44 -8.85
C HIS A 218 7.38 -29.54 -7.69
N ILE A 219 6.56 -29.37 -6.65
CA ILE A 219 6.86 -28.51 -5.50
C ILE A 219 7.15 -29.36 -4.28
N VAL A 220 8.33 -29.16 -3.69
CA VAL A 220 8.78 -29.84 -2.49
C VAL A 220 8.83 -28.83 -1.35
N ILE A 221 8.19 -29.16 -0.24
CA ILE A 221 8.29 -28.41 1.01
C ILE A 221 8.86 -29.35 2.06
N PRO A 222 9.98 -29.01 2.73
CA PRO A 222 10.55 -29.83 3.79
C PRO A 222 9.51 -30.13 4.86
N GLU A 223 9.40 -31.39 5.28
CA GLU A 223 8.52 -31.73 6.38
C GLU A 223 9.18 -31.34 7.71
N PRO A 224 8.51 -30.54 8.55
CA PRO A 224 9.04 -30.19 9.85
C PRO A 224 8.79 -31.33 10.86
N ILE A 225 9.73 -31.55 11.77
CA ILE A 225 9.72 -32.68 12.71
C ILE A 225 9.46 -32.17 14.11
N LYS A 226 8.27 -32.46 14.62
CA LYS A 226 7.74 -31.87 15.86
C LYS A 226 8.58 -32.21 17.09
N GLU A 227 9.03 -33.46 17.18
CA GLU A 227 9.75 -33.99 18.34
C GLU A 227 11.12 -33.35 18.54
N TYR A 228 11.69 -32.74 17.49
CA TYR A 228 12.99 -32.10 17.50
C TYR A 228 12.88 -30.60 17.16
N SER A 229 11.73 -29.99 17.38
CA SER A 229 11.49 -28.56 17.12
C SER A 229 10.90 -27.86 18.34
N SER A 230 11.26 -26.59 18.49
CA SER A 230 10.86 -25.68 19.56
C SER A 230 10.77 -24.24 19.03
N GLY A 231 10.64 -23.25 19.92
CA GLY A 231 10.71 -21.83 19.54
C GLY A 231 12.08 -21.36 19.07
N LYS A 232 13.17 -22.06 19.43
CA LYS A 232 14.55 -21.70 19.06
C LYS A 232 15.28 -22.73 18.20
N VAL A 233 14.70 -23.92 18.05
CA VAL A 233 15.25 -24.99 17.20
C VAL A 233 14.19 -25.43 16.21
N LEU A 234 14.49 -25.48 14.92
CA LEU A 234 13.60 -26.04 13.89
C LEU A 234 14.29 -27.19 13.18
N THR A 235 13.75 -28.39 13.32
CA THR A 235 14.23 -29.57 12.60
C THR A 235 13.28 -29.91 11.47
N MET A 236 13.80 -30.08 10.25
CA MET A 236 13.01 -30.41 9.07
C MET A 236 13.80 -31.28 8.08
N ASP A 237 13.13 -31.85 7.08
CA ASP A 237 13.79 -32.65 6.05
C ASP A 237 14.99 -31.94 5.42
N TYR A 238 16.08 -32.69 5.25
CA TYR A 238 17.17 -32.25 4.40
C TYR A 238 16.80 -32.47 2.93
N ILE A 239 16.74 -31.38 2.17
CA ILE A 239 16.54 -31.42 0.72
C ILE A 239 17.86 -31.17 0.02
N ASP A 240 18.30 -32.13 -0.78
CA ASP A 240 19.48 -32.03 -1.64
C ASP A 240 19.13 -31.25 -2.91
N GLY A 241 19.40 -29.94 -2.90
CA GLY A 241 19.12 -29.04 -4.01
C GLY A 241 20.10 -27.87 -4.08
N LYS A 242 20.25 -27.32 -5.28
CA LYS A 242 21.09 -26.13 -5.54
C LYS A 242 20.20 -24.90 -5.67
N LYS A 243 20.64 -23.74 -5.19
CA LYS A 243 19.93 -22.46 -5.39
C LYS A 243 19.61 -22.27 -6.87
N ILE A 244 18.40 -21.83 -7.20
CA ILE A 244 17.99 -21.62 -8.60
C ILE A 244 18.89 -20.60 -9.32
N THR A 245 19.41 -19.62 -8.58
CA THR A 245 20.37 -18.62 -9.07
C THR A 245 21.71 -19.21 -9.49
N SER A 246 22.02 -20.45 -9.08
CA SER A 246 23.25 -21.17 -9.42
C SER A 246 23.06 -22.20 -10.53
N VAL A 247 21.87 -22.26 -11.15
CA VAL A 247 21.60 -23.18 -12.27
C VAL A 247 22.40 -22.73 -13.49
N SER A 248 23.09 -23.68 -14.13
CA SER A 248 23.91 -23.37 -15.31
C SER A 248 23.03 -23.10 -16.53
N LYS A 249 23.50 -22.22 -17.43
CA LYS A 249 22.85 -21.97 -18.72
C LYS A 249 22.70 -23.24 -19.56
N LEU A 250 23.61 -24.20 -19.43
CA LEU A 250 23.52 -25.49 -20.11
C LEU A 250 22.30 -26.28 -19.63
N LYS A 251 22.09 -26.36 -18.31
CA LYS A 251 20.93 -27.07 -17.73
C LYS A 251 19.60 -26.40 -18.14
N GLN A 252 19.58 -25.07 -18.29
CA GLN A 252 18.41 -24.33 -18.80
C GLN A 252 18.04 -24.68 -20.26
N ILE A 253 19.00 -25.14 -21.06
CA ILE A 253 18.78 -25.52 -22.46
C ILE A 253 18.39 -27.00 -22.57
N GLU A 254 18.95 -27.85 -21.71
CA GLU A 254 18.75 -29.30 -21.75
C GLU A 254 17.43 -29.76 -21.10
N THR A 255 16.94 -29.03 -20.10
CA THR A 255 15.73 -29.37 -19.34
C THR A 255 14.59 -28.41 -19.66
N ASP A 256 13.41 -28.95 -20.01
CA ASP A 256 12.19 -28.16 -20.09
C ASP A 256 11.59 -27.95 -18.70
N PHE A 257 11.81 -26.76 -18.13
CA PHE A 257 11.27 -26.36 -16.83
C PHE A 257 9.82 -25.85 -16.90
N THR A 258 9.19 -25.79 -18.08
CA THR A 258 7.84 -25.25 -18.24
C THR A 258 6.79 -25.90 -17.32
N PRO A 259 6.71 -27.25 -17.20
CA PRO A 259 5.72 -27.89 -16.32
C PRO A 259 5.92 -27.56 -14.84
N MET A 260 7.18 -27.41 -14.44
CA MET A 260 7.57 -27.06 -13.07
C MET A 260 7.21 -25.61 -12.75
N ILE A 261 7.41 -24.69 -13.71
CA ILE A 261 6.98 -23.30 -13.59
C ILE A 261 5.45 -23.19 -13.60
N ASP A 262 4.74 -23.95 -14.43
CA ASP A 262 3.27 -24.01 -14.42
C ASP A 262 2.75 -24.41 -13.03
N ASP A 263 3.31 -25.45 -12.42
CA ASP A 263 2.97 -25.85 -11.05
C ASP A 263 3.28 -24.76 -10.04
N LEU A 264 4.44 -24.11 -10.14
CA LEU A 264 4.83 -23.01 -9.25
C LEU A 264 3.85 -21.84 -9.32
N VAL A 265 3.51 -21.38 -10.52
CA VAL A 265 2.58 -20.27 -10.73
C VAL A 265 1.18 -20.65 -10.23
N GLU A 266 0.67 -21.83 -10.60
CA GLU A 266 -0.63 -22.30 -10.09
C GLU A 266 -0.64 -22.43 -8.57
N ALA A 267 0.47 -22.84 -7.94
CA ALA A 267 0.60 -22.97 -6.49
C ALA A 267 0.61 -21.62 -5.76
N TYR A 268 1.29 -20.62 -6.29
CA TYR A 268 1.24 -19.26 -5.73
C TYR A 268 -0.14 -18.63 -5.90
N MET A 269 -0.77 -18.81 -7.06
CA MET A 269 -2.14 -18.32 -7.26
C MET A 269 -3.16 -19.04 -6.35
N GLN A 270 -2.98 -20.35 -6.13
CA GLN A 270 -3.78 -21.11 -5.15
C GLN A 270 -3.63 -20.55 -3.74
N GLN A 271 -2.40 -20.33 -3.29
CA GLN A 271 -2.11 -19.75 -1.98
C GLN A 271 -2.78 -18.38 -1.78
N ILE A 272 -2.70 -17.49 -2.77
CA ILE A 272 -3.24 -16.13 -2.69
C ILE A 272 -4.76 -16.13 -2.78
N ILE A 273 -5.31 -16.74 -3.84
CA ILE A 273 -6.71 -16.55 -4.25
C ILE A 273 -7.67 -17.57 -3.62
N VAL A 274 -7.15 -18.73 -3.22
CA VAL A 274 -7.97 -19.83 -2.70
C VAL A 274 -7.73 -20.05 -1.22
N ASP A 275 -6.48 -20.27 -0.82
CA ASP A 275 -6.17 -20.63 0.57
C ASP A 275 -6.14 -19.38 1.47
N GLY A 276 -5.79 -18.23 0.91
CA GLY A 276 -5.68 -16.97 1.64
C GLY A 276 -4.50 -16.97 2.60
N PHE A 277 -3.53 -17.84 2.33
CA PHE A 277 -2.34 -18.07 3.13
C PHE A 277 -1.19 -18.34 2.15
N ALA A 278 -0.38 -17.32 1.91
CA ALA A 278 0.68 -17.38 0.90
C ALA A 278 2.05 -17.16 1.50
N HIS A 279 3.03 -17.88 0.97
CA HIS A 279 4.43 -17.59 1.18
C HIS A 279 4.73 -16.15 0.69
N ALA A 280 5.11 -15.27 1.61
CA ALA A 280 5.24 -13.83 1.36
C ALA A 280 6.61 -13.44 0.76
N ASP A 281 7.59 -14.34 0.78
CA ASP A 281 8.95 -14.04 0.30
C ASP A 281 9.58 -15.15 -0.56
N PRO A 282 9.06 -15.40 -1.78
CA PRO A 282 9.67 -16.33 -2.74
C PRO A 282 11.02 -15.87 -3.31
N HIS A 283 11.91 -15.30 -2.50
CA HIS A 283 13.17 -14.78 -2.98
C HIS A 283 13.97 -15.90 -3.69
N PRO A 284 14.51 -15.68 -4.90
CA PRO A 284 15.26 -16.71 -5.64
C PRO A 284 16.40 -17.36 -4.86
N GLY A 285 16.96 -16.65 -3.88
CA GLY A 285 18.00 -17.18 -2.99
C GLY A 285 17.55 -18.30 -2.04
N ASN A 286 16.26 -18.38 -1.74
CA ASN A 286 15.64 -19.34 -0.81
C ASN A 286 14.94 -20.52 -1.53
N ILE A 287 15.01 -20.52 -2.87
CA ILE A 287 14.39 -21.53 -3.72
C ILE A 287 15.48 -22.41 -4.32
N HIS A 288 15.34 -23.71 -4.14
CA HIS A 288 16.34 -24.69 -4.56
C HIS A 288 15.76 -25.59 -5.66
N LEU A 289 16.57 -25.89 -6.67
CA LEU A 289 16.31 -26.93 -7.66
C LEU A 289 16.90 -28.25 -7.17
N THR A 290 16.07 -29.26 -6.99
CA THR A 290 16.53 -30.60 -6.59
C THR A 290 17.19 -31.32 -7.76
N LYS A 291 17.84 -32.47 -7.48
CA LYS A 291 18.42 -33.32 -8.51
C LYS A 291 17.38 -33.92 -9.46
N ASP A 292 16.15 -34.11 -8.97
CA ASP A 292 15.02 -34.67 -9.71
C ASP A 292 14.19 -33.57 -10.41
N ASP A 293 14.76 -32.38 -10.59
CA ASP A 293 14.12 -31.22 -11.25
C ASP A 293 12.79 -30.79 -10.60
N HIS A 294 12.76 -30.77 -9.26
CA HIS A 294 11.67 -30.18 -8.47
C HIS A 294 12.11 -28.87 -7.83
N ILE A 295 11.14 -28.00 -7.53
CA ILE A 295 11.36 -26.76 -6.79
C ILE A 295 11.14 -27.01 -5.30
N ALA A 296 12.18 -26.80 -4.51
CA ALA A 296 12.10 -26.83 -3.06
C ALA A 296 11.98 -25.41 -2.49
N LEU A 297 10.91 -25.16 -1.72
CA LEU A 297 10.71 -23.94 -0.95
C LEU A 297 11.31 -24.16 0.45
N MET A 298 12.53 -23.64 0.68
CA MET A 298 13.34 -23.98 1.87
C MET A 298 13.08 -23.08 3.08
N ASP A 299 12.58 -21.88 2.84
CA ASP A 299 12.29 -20.87 3.86
C ASP A 299 10.82 -20.48 3.74
N LEU A 300 10.06 -20.67 4.82
CA LEU A 300 8.66 -20.28 4.95
C LEU A 300 8.45 -19.46 6.23
N GLY A 301 9.47 -18.67 6.62
CA GLY A 301 9.41 -17.81 7.81
C GLY A 301 8.35 -16.71 7.71
N MET A 302 8.04 -16.24 6.50
CA MET A 302 7.08 -15.16 6.27
C MET A 302 5.88 -15.60 5.43
N VAL A 303 4.68 -15.35 5.94
CA VAL A 303 3.42 -15.64 5.26
C VAL A 303 2.48 -14.44 5.29
N ALA A 304 1.75 -14.23 4.20
CA ALA A 304 0.68 -13.26 4.10
C ALA A 304 -0.68 -13.95 4.21
N LYS A 305 -1.61 -13.28 4.89
CA LYS A 305 -2.98 -13.75 5.04
C LYS A 305 -3.93 -12.83 4.29
N PHE A 306 -4.71 -13.40 3.38
CA PHE A 306 -5.69 -12.67 2.59
C PHE A 306 -7.08 -13.09 3.06
N SER A 307 -7.85 -12.14 3.63
CA SER A 307 -9.23 -12.41 4.02
C SER A 307 -10.07 -12.80 2.80
N PRO A 308 -11.16 -13.59 2.95
CA PRO A 308 -12.01 -13.99 1.82
C PRO A 308 -12.48 -12.83 0.93
N LYS A 309 -12.80 -11.69 1.57
CA LYS A 309 -13.16 -10.45 0.86
C LYS A 309 -11.99 -9.91 0.03
N LEU A 310 -10.79 -9.87 0.62
CA LEU A 310 -9.59 -9.39 -0.07
C LEU A 310 -9.17 -10.34 -1.20
N GLN A 311 -9.29 -11.66 -1.03
CA GLN A 311 -9.02 -12.64 -2.09
C GLN A 311 -9.90 -12.40 -3.33
N GLU A 312 -11.17 -12.04 -3.12
CA GLU A 312 -12.08 -11.68 -4.20
C GLU A 312 -11.65 -10.39 -4.90
N LYS A 313 -11.26 -9.36 -4.15
CA LYS A 313 -10.80 -8.09 -4.73
C LYS A 313 -9.47 -8.25 -5.49
N ILE A 314 -8.54 -9.04 -4.97
CA ILE A 314 -7.31 -9.40 -5.68
C ILE A 314 -7.63 -10.19 -6.95
N MET A 315 -8.57 -11.15 -6.91
CA MET A 315 -9.02 -11.86 -8.10
C MET A 315 -9.56 -10.88 -9.16
N MET A 316 -10.38 -9.91 -8.77
CA MET A 316 -10.89 -8.87 -9.69
C MET A 316 -9.77 -8.01 -10.26
N LEU A 317 -8.82 -7.58 -9.43
CA LEU A 317 -7.64 -6.84 -9.85
C LEU A 317 -6.83 -7.60 -10.90
N LEU A 318 -6.48 -8.86 -10.64
CA LEU A 318 -5.70 -9.70 -11.58
C LEU A 318 -6.47 -9.95 -12.88
N VAL A 319 -7.80 -10.09 -12.83
CA VAL A 319 -8.64 -10.19 -14.03
C VAL A 319 -8.62 -8.88 -14.83
N GLY A 320 -8.72 -7.72 -14.16
CA GLY A 320 -8.60 -6.39 -14.78
C GLY A 320 -7.23 -6.22 -15.46
N MET A 321 -6.15 -6.58 -14.79
CA MET A 321 -4.79 -6.60 -15.33
C MET A 321 -4.64 -7.51 -16.55
N SER A 322 -5.23 -8.71 -16.50
CA SER A 322 -5.21 -9.65 -17.63
C SER A 322 -5.96 -9.13 -18.85
N LYS A 323 -7.07 -8.40 -18.64
CA LYS A 323 -7.85 -7.76 -19.70
C LYS A 323 -7.30 -6.39 -20.12
N ARG A 324 -6.30 -5.88 -19.40
CA ARG A 324 -5.75 -4.52 -19.57
C ARG A 324 -6.83 -3.45 -19.44
N ASP A 325 -7.77 -3.69 -18.53
CA ASP A 325 -8.90 -2.82 -18.24
C ASP A 325 -8.55 -1.93 -17.05
N GLY A 326 -8.04 -0.73 -17.33
CA GLY A 326 -7.59 0.20 -16.28
C GLY A 326 -8.73 0.77 -15.43
N ASP A 327 -9.96 0.78 -15.95
CA ASP A 327 -11.15 1.11 -15.18
C ASP A 327 -11.45 0.02 -14.14
N ALA A 328 -11.47 -1.25 -14.57
CA ALA A 328 -11.66 -2.38 -13.65
C ALA A 328 -10.53 -2.49 -12.62
N ILE A 329 -9.29 -2.20 -12.99
CA ILE A 329 -8.15 -2.13 -12.06
C ILE A 329 -8.39 -1.04 -11.02
N THR A 330 -8.75 0.16 -11.46
CA THR A 330 -9.00 1.30 -10.59
C THR A 330 -10.11 0.99 -9.59
N ASP A 331 -11.22 0.42 -10.05
CA ASP A 331 -12.34 0.03 -9.18
C ASP A 331 -11.88 -0.99 -8.13
N ALA A 332 -11.13 -2.02 -8.53
CA ALA A 332 -10.61 -3.03 -7.60
C ALA A 332 -9.65 -2.41 -6.56
N LEU A 333 -8.75 -1.52 -6.98
CA LEU A 333 -7.83 -0.82 -6.07
C LEU A 333 -8.59 0.05 -5.06
N LEU A 334 -9.62 0.78 -5.51
CA LEU A 334 -10.44 1.61 -4.63
C LEU A 334 -11.22 0.77 -3.61
N GLU A 335 -11.72 -0.39 -4.00
CA GLU A 335 -12.37 -1.31 -3.06
C GLU A 335 -11.42 -1.93 -2.01
N MET A 336 -10.11 -1.88 -2.26
CA MET A 336 -9.04 -2.31 -1.36
C MET A 336 -8.34 -1.13 -0.66
N SER A 337 -8.92 0.07 -0.76
CA SER A 337 -8.35 1.30 -0.21
C SER A 337 -9.18 1.88 0.94
N GLU A 338 -8.51 2.61 1.82
CA GLU A 338 -9.14 3.51 2.78
C GLU A 338 -9.19 4.92 2.18
N VAL A 339 -10.26 5.23 1.43
CA VAL A 339 -10.43 6.55 0.79
C VAL A 339 -11.43 7.40 1.55
N ASP A 340 -11.00 8.60 1.97
CA ASP A 340 -11.91 9.68 2.29
C ASP A 340 -12.35 10.37 0.97
N GLN A 341 -13.52 9.97 0.47
CA GLN A 341 -14.09 10.45 -0.79
C GLN A 341 -14.34 11.97 -0.81
N LYS A 342 -14.17 12.67 0.32
CA LYS A 342 -14.34 14.13 0.41
C LYS A 342 -13.08 14.91 0.03
N ILE A 343 -11.92 14.26 -0.05
CA ILE A 343 -10.61 14.92 -0.17
C ILE A 343 -9.93 14.63 -1.52
N VAL A 344 -10.16 13.45 -2.11
CA VAL A 344 -9.39 12.97 -3.27
C VAL A 344 -10.23 13.00 -4.56
N SER A 345 -9.69 13.62 -5.62
CA SER A 345 -10.27 13.53 -6.97
C SER A 345 -9.87 12.21 -7.63
N LEU A 346 -10.83 11.30 -7.79
CA LEU A 346 -10.59 9.97 -8.35
C LEU A 346 -10.28 9.98 -9.86
N ASP A 347 -10.58 11.08 -10.55
CA ASP A 347 -10.36 11.19 -12.00
C ASP A 347 -8.87 11.16 -12.36
N ASN A 348 -8.03 11.84 -11.57
CA ASN A 348 -6.58 11.84 -11.78
C ASN A 348 -5.98 10.45 -11.53
N PHE A 349 -6.39 9.80 -10.45
CA PHE A 349 -5.99 8.44 -10.13
C PHE A 349 -6.35 7.47 -11.28
N ARG A 350 -7.61 7.46 -11.71
CA ARG A 350 -8.08 6.62 -12.84
C ARG A 350 -7.31 6.90 -14.12
N LYS A 351 -7.04 8.17 -14.43
CA LYS A 351 -6.26 8.56 -15.62
C LYS A 351 -4.82 8.06 -15.54
N ASN A 352 -4.17 8.17 -14.37
CA ASN A 352 -2.80 7.72 -14.17
C ASN A 352 -2.68 6.18 -14.26
N ILE A 353 -3.63 5.45 -13.69
CA ILE A 353 -3.71 3.99 -13.82
C ILE A 353 -3.92 3.58 -15.29
N ASN A 354 -4.87 4.21 -16.00
CA ASN A 354 -5.09 3.94 -17.42
C ASN A 354 -3.84 4.20 -18.27
N ARG A 355 -3.11 5.30 -18.00
CA ARG A 355 -1.84 5.59 -18.67
C ARG A 355 -0.80 4.49 -18.41
N LEU A 356 -0.63 4.09 -17.16
CA LEU A 356 0.30 3.02 -16.79
C LEU A 356 -0.02 1.70 -17.51
N VAL A 357 -1.31 1.33 -17.55
CA VAL A 357 -1.76 0.12 -18.26
C VAL A 357 -1.47 0.24 -19.76
N MET A 358 -1.70 1.38 -20.39
CA MET A 358 -1.40 1.59 -21.81
C MET A 358 0.11 1.56 -22.10
N ASP A 359 0.94 2.15 -21.22
CA ASP A 359 2.39 2.15 -21.38
C ASP A 359 2.94 0.71 -21.29
N SER A 360 2.36 -0.12 -20.41
CA SER A 360 2.71 -1.54 -20.29
C SER A 360 2.44 -2.38 -21.57
N ILE A 361 1.64 -1.87 -22.51
CA ILE A 361 1.34 -2.53 -23.80
C ILE A 361 2.49 -2.36 -24.80
N SER A 362 3.24 -1.26 -24.70
CA SER A 362 4.26 -0.89 -25.69
C SER A 362 5.59 -1.62 -25.51
N ASN A 363 5.82 -2.18 -24.31
CA ASN A 363 6.90 -3.13 -24.06
C ASN A 363 6.45 -4.53 -24.47
N ASN A 364 7.35 -5.34 -25.03
CA ASN A 364 7.03 -6.72 -25.42
C ASN A 364 6.47 -7.48 -24.21
N ALA A 365 5.48 -8.36 -24.42
CA ALA A 365 4.88 -9.16 -23.34
C ALA A 365 5.91 -10.05 -22.60
N GLU A 366 7.07 -10.29 -23.21
CA GLU A 366 8.24 -10.98 -22.64
C GLU A 366 8.97 -10.15 -21.57
N ASP A 367 8.78 -8.82 -21.54
CA ASP A 367 9.41 -7.88 -20.59
C ASP A 367 8.43 -7.31 -19.55
N MET A 368 7.16 -7.78 -19.55
CA MET A 368 6.15 -7.30 -18.60
C MET A 368 6.37 -7.91 -17.21
N GLU A 369 7.08 -7.17 -16.35
CA GLU A 369 7.20 -7.48 -14.93
C GLU A 369 5.88 -7.16 -14.21
N THR A 370 5.01 -8.16 -14.10
CA THR A 370 3.67 -8.04 -13.51
C THR A 370 3.75 -7.49 -12.08
N GLY A 371 4.79 -7.88 -11.34
CA GLY A 371 5.08 -7.33 -10.02
C GLY A 371 5.36 -5.83 -10.03
N ARG A 372 6.16 -5.34 -11.00
CA ARG A 372 6.49 -3.90 -11.11
C ARG A 372 5.27 -3.05 -11.43
N VAL A 373 4.41 -3.51 -12.34
CA VAL A 373 3.17 -2.79 -12.68
C VAL A 373 2.31 -2.60 -11.43
N LEU A 374 2.16 -3.65 -10.60
CA LEU A 374 1.39 -3.55 -9.35
C LEU A 374 2.06 -2.60 -8.34
N ILE A 375 3.39 -2.64 -8.21
CA ILE A 375 4.15 -1.70 -7.36
C ILE A 375 3.95 -0.24 -7.82
N GLN A 376 3.98 0.01 -9.14
CA GLN A 376 3.74 1.34 -9.71
C GLN A 376 2.31 1.82 -9.47
N MET A 377 1.31 0.93 -9.53
CA MET A 377 -0.07 1.26 -9.15
C MET A 377 -0.17 1.70 -7.69
N ASN A 378 0.54 1.00 -6.78
CA ASN A 378 0.57 1.37 -5.37
C ASN A 378 1.23 2.74 -5.15
N ARG A 379 2.28 3.06 -5.92
CA ARG A 379 2.93 4.37 -5.88
C ARG A 379 2.02 5.49 -6.35
N ILE A 380 1.30 5.29 -7.47
CA ILE A 380 0.30 6.24 -7.96
C ILE A 380 -0.80 6.46 -6.91
N ALA A 381 -1.24 5.40 -6.22
CA ALA A 381 -2.22 5.54 -5.16
C ALA A 381 -1.67 6.38 -3.99
N ALA A 382 -0.43 6.11 -3.56
CA ALA A 382 0.22 6.88 -2.50
C ALA A 382 0.39 8.36 -2.85
N ASP A 383 0.83 8.68 -4.08
CA ASP A 383 1.00 10.05 -4.58
C ASP A 383 -0.32 10.84 -4.60
N GLU A 384 -1.45 10.16 -4.83
CA GLU A 384 -2.80 10.74 -4.82
C GLU A 384 -3.46 10.69 -3.43
N GLY A 385 -2.73 10.29 -2.38
CA GLY A 385 -3.22 10.21 -1.00
C GLY A 385 -4.17 9.04 -0.72
N ILE A 386 -4.20 8.05 -1.60
CA ILE A 386 -5.00 6.82 -1.48
C ILE A 386 -4.18 5.77 -0.73
N LYS A 387 -4.64 5.39 0.46
CA LYS A 387 -4.02 4.32 1.25
C LYS A 387 -4.59 2.97 0.83
N LEU A 388 -3.76 2.15 0.20
CA LEU A 388 -4.10 0.78 -0.17
C LEU A 388 -3.79 -0.21 0.96
N ALA A 389 -4.45 -1.37 0.94
CA ALA A 389 -4.16 -2.48 1.84
C ALA A 389 -2.70 -2.94 1.73
N VAL A 390 -2.04 -3.16 2.87
CA VAL A 390 -0.60 -3.55 2.95
C VAL A 390 -0.34 -4.85 2.19
N GLU A 391 -1.31 -5.75 2.17
CA GLU A 391 -1.29 -7.03 1.46
C GLU A 391 -1.07 -6.87 -0.05
N LEU A 392 -1.42 -5.72 -0.66
CA LEU A 392 -1.14 -5.45 -2.07
C LEU A 392 0.36 -5.24 -2.34
N ASN A 393 1.12 -4.70 -1.38
CA ASN A 393 2.58 -4.62 -1.48
C ASN A 393 3.20 -6.02 -1.47
N ILE A 394 2.70 -6.89 -0.57
CA ILE A 394 3.17 -8.28 -0.50
C ILE A 394 2.83 -9.03 -1.78
N LEU A 395 1.63 -8.84 -2.33
CA LEU A 395 1.25 -9.40 -3.63
C LEU A 395 2.21 -8.95 -4.75
N GLY A 396 2.52 -7.65 -4.82
CA GLY A 396 3.49 -7.10 -5.77
C GLY A 396 4.86 -7.76 -5.64
N LYS A 397 5.35 -7.93 -4.42
CA LYS A 397 6.62 -8.62 -4.14
C LYS A 397 6.60 -10.08 -4.58
N ILE A 398 5.55 -10.82 -4.24
CA ILE A 398 5.41 -12.23 -4.64
C ILE A 398 5.49 -12.34 -6.16
N LEU A 399 4.75 -11.50 -6.89
CA LEU A 399 4.74 -11.51 -8.36
C LEU A 399 6.09 -11.09 -8.95
N LEU A 400 6.77 -10.10 -8.35
CA LEU A 400 8.11 -9.67 -8.78
C LEU A 400 9.16 -10.79 -8.60
N ASN A 401 9.18 -11.43 -7.44
CA ASN A 401 10.06 -12.57 -7.18
C ASN A 401 9.74 -13.74 -8.13
N MET A 402 8.46 -13.92 -8.46
CA MET A 402 8.03 -14.90 -9.46
C MET A 402 8.57 -14.57 -10.86
N ASP A 403 8.49 -13.32 -11.30
CA ASP A 403 9.10 -12.84 -12.55
C ASP A 403 10.60 -13.18 -12.57
N GLN A 404 11.33 -12.97 -11.47
CA GLN A 404 12.75 -13.29 -11.37
C GLN A 404 13.06 -14.80 -11.47
N ILE A 405 12.26 -15.65 -10.81
CA ILE A 405 12.42 -17.12 -10.89
C ILE A 405 12.19 -17.59 -12.33
N VAL A 406 11.13 -17.07 -12.97
CA VAL A 406 10.78 -17.37 -14.35
C VAL A 406 11.89 -16.92 -15.30
N ALA A 407 12.41 -15.70 -15.13
CA ALA A 407 13.49 -15.17 -15.94
C ALA A 407 14.78 -16.00 -15.86
N VAL A 408 15.04 -16.64 -14.72
CA VAL A 408 16.21 -17.53 -14.55
C VAL A 408 15.98 -18.89 -15.20
N LEU A 409 14.80 -19.49 -15.05
CA LEU A 409 14.57 -20.90 -15.41
C LEU A 409 13.96 -21.08 -16.80
N THR A 410 13.07 -20.19 -17.22
CA THR A 410 12.36 -20.27 -18.51
C THR A 410 12.09 -18.86 -19.02
N PRO A 411 13.11 -18.17 -19.59
CA PRO A 411 12.99 -16.76 -19.98
C PRO A 411 11.88 -16.43 -20.99
N LYS A 412 11.40 -17.44 -21.73
CA LYS A 412 10.32 -17.29 -22.74
C LYS A 412 8.93 -17.60 -22.18
N TYR A 413 8.81 -17.86 -20.89
CA TYR A 413 7.55 -18.22 -20.26
C TYR A 413 6.66 -16.99 -20.08
N ASP A 414 5.39 -17.11 -20.46
CA ASP A 414 4.40 -16.04 -20.35
C ASP A 414 3.66 -16.16 -19.01
N LEU A 415 4.18 -15.49 -17.97
CA LEU A 415 3.59 -15.48 -16.64
C LEU A 415 2.17 -14.91 -16.63
N GLN A 416 1.93 -13.85 -17.40
CA GLN A 416 0.62 -13.20 -17.48
C GLN A 416 -0.45 -14.17 -18.01
N LYS A 417 -0.11 -14.95 -19.05
CA LYS A 417 -1.00 -15.96 -19.63
C LYS A 417 -1.26 -17.11 -18.66
N ALA A 418 -0.26 -17.53 -17.88
CA ALA A 418 -0.43 -18.55 -16.85
C ALA A 418 -1.39 -18.09 -15.73
N ILE A 419 -1.19 -16.87 -15.21
CA ILE A 419 -2.09 -16.24 -14.23
C ILE A 419 -3.50 -16.14 -14.81
N LYS A 420 -3.65 -15.66 -16.05
CA LYS A 420 -4.95 -15.57 -16.75
C LYS A 420 -5.67 -16.92 -16.78
N LYS A 421 -4.98 -17.97 -17.21
CA LYS A 421 -5.53 -19.33 -17.32
C LYS A 421 -6.00 -19.84 -15.95
N PHE A 422 -5.22 -19.59 -14.90
CA PHE A 422 -5.62 -19.90 -13.53
C PHE A 422 -6.86 -19.11 -13.11
N MET A 423 -6.93 -17.82 -13.42
CA MET A 423 -8.08 -16.99 -13.06
C MET A 423 -9.36 -17.43 -13.78
N GLU A 424 -9.31 -17.74 -15.06
CA GLU A 424 -10.46 -18.26 -15.81
C GLU A 424 -10.98 -19.57 -15.21
N LYS A 425 -10.08 -20.48 -14.82
CA LYS A 425 -10.42 -21.73 -14.11
C LYS A 425 -11.11 -21.44 -12.78
N MET A 426 -10.63 -20.46 -12.02
CA MET A 426 -11.17 -20.10 -10.71
C MET A 426 -12.50 -19.36 -10.77
N VAL A 427 -12.67 -18.40 -11.69
CA VAL A 427 -13.95 -17.71 -11.91
C VAL A 427 -15.02 -18.73 -12.31
N ASN A 428 -14.71 -19.64 -13.23
CA ASN A 428 -15.62 -20.71 -13.63
C ASN A 428 -15.98 -21.64 -12.45
N LYS A 429 -15.01 -21.95 -11.58
CA LYS A 429 -15.25 -22.76 -10.39
C LYS A 429 -16.17 -22.04 -9.39
N LYS A 430 -15.93 -20.76 -9.10
CA LYS A 430 -16.79 -19.94 -8.23
C LYS A 430 -18.21 -19.83 -8.80
N PHE A 431 -18.35 -19.50 -10.08
CA PHE A 431 -19.64 -19.41 -10.75
C PHE A 431 -20.43 -20.73 -10.67
N LYS A 432 -19.77 -21.87 -10.91
CA LYS A 432 -20.40 -23.20 -10.72
C LYS A 432 -20.77 -23.49 -9.27
N GLN A 433 -20.04 -22.96 -8.29
CA GLN A 433 -20.36 -23.11 -6.86
C GLN A 433 -21.55 -22.25 -6.45
N GLU A 434 -21.67 -21.03 -6.96
CA GLU A 434 -22.81 -20.15 -6.70
C GLU A 434 -24.12 -20.68 -7.32
N LEU A 435 -24.02 -21.32 -8.48
CA LEU A 435 -25.16 -21.97 -9.15
C LEU A 435 -25.58 -23.31 -8.52
N LYS A 436 -24.95 -23.75 -7.42
CA LYS A 436 -25.38 -24.97 -6.74
C LYS A 436 -26.74 -24.77 -6.05
N PRO A 437 -27.63 -25.78 -6.09
CA PRO A 437 -28.97 -25.68 -5.50
C PRO A 437 -28.96 -25.20 -4.04
N GLU A 438 -27.96 -25.61 -3.26
CA GLU A 438 -27.83 -25.26 -1.84
C GLU A 438 -27.60 -23.75 -1.61
N ASN A 439 -26.85 -23.09 -2.51
CA ASN A 439 -26.58 -21.65 -2.44
C ASN A 439 -27.71 -20.81 -3.06
N ILE A 440 -28.45 -21.40 -4.01
CA ILE A 440 -29.67 -20.79 -4.57
C ILE A 440 -30.74 -20.63 -3.49
N TYR A 441 -30.86 -21.54 -2.52
CA TYR A 441 -31.78 -21.37 -1.39
C TYR A 441 -31.44 -20.14 -0.54
N GLY A 442 -30.16 -19.84 -0.31
CA GLY A 442 -29.73 -18.62 0.38
C GLY A 442 -30.10 -17.35 -0.39
N LEU A 443 -29.79 -17.33 -1.70
CA LEU A 443 -30.16 -16.22 -2.60
C LEU A 443 -31.69 -16.03 -2.69
N LEU A 444 -32.47 -17.11 -2.68
CA LEU A 444 -33.93 -17.05 -2.68
C LEU A 444 -34.49 -16.53 -1.35
N LEU A 445 -33.89 -16.87 -0.22
CA LEU A 445 -34.30 -16.36 1.10
C LEU A 445 -33.96 -14.87 1.28
N ASP A 446 -32.81 -14.42 0.80
CA ASP A 446 -32.44 -13.00 0.82
C ASP A 446 -33.30 -12.17 -0.14
N ASN A 447 -33.63 -12.73 -1.32
CA ASN A 447 -34.56 -12.10 -2.25
C ASN A 447 -36.03 -12.15 -1.78
N LYS A 448 -36.42 -13.13 -0.95
CA LYS A 448 -37.75 -13.16 -0.32
C LYS A 448 -37.95 -11.95 0.58
N LYS A 449 -36.93 -11.54 1.34
CA LYS A 449 -36.99 -10.30 2.15
C LYS A 449 -37.10 -9.04 1.29
N LEU A 450 -36.46 -9.01 0.11
CA LEU A 450 -36.65 -7.91 -0.85
C LEU A 450 -38.08 -7.90 -1.39
N ALA A 451 -38.63 -9.06 -1.76
CA ALA A 451 -40.00 -9.21 -2.27
C ALA A 451 -41.07 -8.92 -1.20
N GLU A 452 -40.85 -9.26 0.06
CA GLU A 452 -41.77 -8.95 1.19
C GLU A 452 -41.79 -7.45 1.53
N ASN A 453 -40.67 -6.74 1.35
CA ASN A 453 -40.57 -5.31 1.64
C ASN A 453 -40.89 -4.40 0.44
N LEU A 454 -40.93 -4.95 -0.77
CA LEU A 454 -41.24 -4.26 -2.02
C LEU A 454 -42.64 -3.62 -2.02
N PRO A 455 -43.72 -4.33 -1.61
CA PRO A 455 -45.06 -3.75 -1.54
C PRO A 455 -45.13 -2.56 -0.57
N GLY A 456 -44.46 -2.65 0.59
CA GLY A 456 -44.44 -1.56 1.58
C GLY A 456 -43.66 -0.34 1.10
N ARG A 457 -42.55 -0.53 0.36
CA ARG A 457 -41.79 0.57 -0.24
C ARG A 457 -42.54 1.22 -1.40
N LEU A 458 -43.21 0.43 -2.24
CA LEU A 458 -44.08 0.94 -3.30
C LEU A 458 -45.24 1.74 -2.73
N ASN A 459 -45.93 1.21 -1.70
CA ASN A 459 -47.00 1.93 -1.02
C ASN A 459 -46.51 3.24 -0.41
N LYS A 460 -45.32 3.27 0.22
CA LYS A 460 -44.72 4.53 0.73
C LYS A 460 -44.38 5.51 -0.39
N ILE A 461 -43.87 5.04 -1.52
CA ILE A 461 -43.59 5.89 -2.69
C ILE A 461 -44.90 6.45 -3.23
N THR A 462 -45.95 5.63 -3.34
CA THR A 462 -47.28 6.04 -3.82
C THR A 462 -47.98 6.98 -2.83
N GLU A 463 -47.88 6.73 -1.52
CA GLU A 463 -48.39 7.63 -0.47
C GLU A 463 -47.64 8.97 -0.47
N ASN A 464 -46.32 8.96 -0.59
CA ASN A 464 -45.53 10.20 -0.69
C ASN A 464 -45.84 10.97 -1.99
N LEU A 465 -46.13 10.27 -3.10
CA LEU A 465 -46.61 10.86 -4.36
C LEU A 465 -48.00 11.48 -4.19
N ALA A 466 -48.92 10.75 -3.55
CA ALA A 466 -50.30 11.20 -3.31
C ALA A 466 -50.37 12.34 -2.28
N ALA A 467 -49.45 12.36 -1.31
CA ALA A 467 -49.31 13.41 -0.31
C ALA A 467 -48.52 14.63 -0.83
N ASN A 468 -48.11 14.63 -2.10
CA ASN A 468 -47.36 15.71 -2.75
C ASN A 468 -46.02 16.04 -2.05
N GLN A 469 -45.45 15.07 -1.32
CA GLN A 469 -44.19 15.22 -0.57
C GLN A 469 -42.95 14.85 -1.40
N PHE A 470 -43.13 14.65 -2.70
CA PHE A 470 -42.04 14.29 -3.60
C PHE A 470 -41.27 15.55 -4.02
N GLU A 471 -40.27 15.94 -3.23
CA GLU A 471 -39.30 16.97 -3.62
C GLU A 471 -38.33 16.41 -4.67
N LEU A 472 -38.65 16.62 -5.94
CA LEU A 472 -37.71 16.47 -7.03
C LEU A 472 -36.63 17.56 -6.87
N LYS A 473 -35.47 17.20 -6.31
CA LYS A 473 -34.24 18.00 -6.42
C LYS A 473 -33.76 17.99 -7.88
N VAL A 474 -34.46 18.74 -8.71
CA VAL A 474 -33.93 19.12 -10.02
C VAL A 474 -32.89 20.19 -9.74
N ASN A 475 -31.61 19.91 -10.00
CA ASN A 475 -30.59 20.96 -10.12
C ASN A 475 -30.89 21.77 -11.40
N ALA A 476 -32.02 22.45 -11.42
CA ALA A 476 -32.38 23.39 -12.46
C ALA A 476 -31.74 24.72 -12.09
N LEU A 477 -30.72 25.11 -12.85
CA LEU A 477 -30.19 26.48 -12.99
C LEU A 477 -30.13 27.28 -11.69
N ASP A 478 -28.98 27.22 -10.99
CA ASP A 478 -28.57 28.10 -9.88
C ASP A 478 -29.72 28.93 -9.30
N GLU A 479 -30.51 28.36 -8.40
CA GLU A 479 -31.66 29.01 -7.74
C GLU A 479 -31.25 30.38 -7.17
N ASP A 480 -29.99 30.48 -6.71
CA ASP A 480 -29.35 31.72 -6.26
C ASP A 480 -29.28 32.80 -7.35
N ARG A 481 -29.01 32.45 -8.61
CA ARG A 481 -28.91 33.42 -9.73
C ARG A 481 -30.28 33.99 -10.12
N LEU A 482 -31.34 33.18 -10.09
CA LEU A 482 -32.69 33.66 -10.37
C LEU A 482 -33.17 34.60 -9.26
N THR A 483 -32.95 34.21 -8.00
CA THR A 483 -33.35 35.00 -6.83
C THR A 483 -32.61 36.34 -6.77
N ASP A 484 -31.30 36.33 -7.03
CA ASP A 484 -30.49 37.55 -7.16
C ASP A 484 -30.98 38.45 -8.30
N GLY A 485 -31.38 37.85 -9.43
CA GLY A 485 -31.96 38.58 -10.57
C GLY A 485 -33.24 39.33 -10.20
N PHE A 486 -34.17 38.67 -9.53
CA PHE A 486 -35.43 39.28 -9.09
C PHE A 486 -35.21 40.40 -8.06
N GLN A 487 -34.31 40.19 -7.10
CA GLN A 487 -34.03 41.19 -6.07
C GLN A 487 -33.39 42.45 -6.67
N LYS A 488 -32.51 42.31 -7.67
CA LYS A 488 -31.95 43.43 -8.42
C LYS A 488 -33.01 44.22 -9.17
N VAL A 489 -33.95 43.55 -9.83
CA VAL A 489 -35.06 44.20 -10.54
C VAL A 489 -35.97 44.94 -9.55
N ALA A 490 -36.34 44.31 -8.44
CA ALA A 490 -37.19 44.92 -7.42
C ALA A 490 -36.56 46.19 -6.80
N ASN A 491 -35.26 46.14 -6.50
CA ASN A 491 -34.53 47.29 -5.98
C ASN A 491 -34.46 48.43 -7.00
N ARG A 492 -34.24 48.13 -8.30
CA ARG A 492 -34.22 49.15 -9.37
C ARG A 492 -35.57 49.84 -9.54
N ILE A 493 -36.67 49.08 -9.50
CA ILE A 493 -38.02 49.64 -9.58
C ILE A 493 -38.29 50.55 -8.39
N THR A 494 -37.97 50.10 -7.18
CA THR A 494 -38.15 50.89 -5.95
C THR A 494 -37.34 52.18 -5.97
N SER A 495 -36.06 52.11 -6.34
CA SER A 495 -35.21 53.30 -6.48
C SER A 495 -35.72 54.24 -7.56
N GLY A 496 -36.15 53.71 -8.71
CA GLY A 496 -36.72 54.50 -9.80
C GLY A 496 -37.99 55.26 -9.38
N LEU A 497 -38.88 54.60 -8.63
CA LEU A 497 -40.10 55.21 -8.08
C LEU A 497 -39.77 56.34 -7.09
N ILE A 498 -38.81 56.12 -6.18
CA ILE A 498 -38.37 57.13 -5.21
C ILE A 498 -37.78 58.36 -5.93
N ILE A 499 -36.93 58.14 -6.95
CA ILE A 499 -36.36 59.21 -7.76
C ILE A 499 -37.46 59.97 -8.50
N ALA A 500 -38.40 59.27 -9.14
CA ALA A 500 -39.52 59.89 -9.84
C ALA A 500 -40.40 60.72 -8.90
N ALA A 501 -40.72 60.20 -7.71
CA ALA A 501 -41.46 60.92 -6.69
C ALA A 501 -40.73 62.17 -6.20
N MET A 502 -39.40 62.11 -6.03
CA MET A 502 -38.58 63.28 -5.69
C MET A 502 -38.54 64.31 -6.81
N ILE A 503 -38.43 63.90 -8.07
CA ILE A 503 -38.45 64.82 -9.23
C ILE A 503 -39.80 65.54 -9.30
N ILE A 504 -40.91 64.79 -9.19
CA ILE A 504 -42.26 65.35 -9.22
C ILE A 504 -42.48 66.27 -8.01
N GLY A 505 -42.08 65.85 -6.81
CA GLY A 505 -42.16 66.65 -5.59
C GLY A 505 -41.36 67.94 -5.68
N ALA A 506 -40.13 67.89 -6.18
CA ALA A 506 -39.29 69.06 -6.43
C ALA A 506 -39.94 70.01 -7.46
N ALA A 507 -40.47 69.48 -8.56
CA ALA A 507 -41.13 70.27 -9.59
C ALA A 507 -42.41 70.95 -9.11
N LEU A 508 -43.18 70.30 -8.23
CA LEU A 508 -44.36 70.90 -7.60
C LEU A 508 -43.96 72.02 -6.62
N LEU A 509 -42.92 71.79 -5.81
CA LEU A 509 -42.40 72.78 -4.87
C LEU A 509 -41.82 74.02 -5.56
N MET A 510 -41.33 73.91 -6.81
CA MET A 510 -40.87 75.06 -7.60
C MET A 510 -41.98 76.10 -7.87
N ARG A 511 -43.26 75.72 -7.77
CA ARG A 511 -44.38 76.65 -7.96
C ARG A 511 -44.68 77.52 -6.74
N ILE A 512 -44.09 77.20 -5.58
CA ILE A 512 -44.32 77.93 -4.34
C ILE A 512 -43.29 79.06 -4.23
N PRO A 513 -43.70 80.34 -4.16
CA PRO A 513 -42.78 81.45 -4.03
C PRO A 513 -42.04 81.39 -2.68
N SER A 514 -40.72 81.35 -2.73
CA SER A 514 -39.84 81.22 -1.57
C SER A 514 -38.89 82.42 -1.44
N SER A 515 -38.73 82.96 -0.23
CA SER A 515 -37.88 84.12 0.06
C SER A 515 -36.38 83.87 -0.19
N TYR A 516 -35.94 82.62 -0.15
CA TYR A 516 -34.57 82.21 -0.44
C TYR A 516 -34.53 81.42 -1.76
N SER A 517 -33.84 81.94 -2.77
CA SER A 517 -33.72 81.33 -4.09
C SER A 517 -32.27 81.20 -4.56
N VAL A 518 -32.00 80.14 -5.32
CA VAL A 518 -30.73 79.86 -5.99
C VAL A 518 -31.06 79.69 -7.48
N MET A 519 -30.39 80.47 -8.35
CA MET A 519 -30.65 80.49 -9.80
C MET A 519 -32.14 80.71 -10.17
N GLY A 520 -32.89 81.49 -9.38
CA GLY A 520 -34.30 81.79 -9.64
C GLY A 520 -35.29 80.72 -9.16
N TYR A 521 -34.82 79.60 -8.61
CA TYR A 521 -35.65 78.55 -8.02
C TYR A 521 -35.50 78.53 -6.49
N GLY A 522 -36.53 78.08 -5.77
CA GLY A 522 -36.43 77.93 -4.31
C GLY A 522 -35.30 76.98 -3.90
N ILE A 523 -34.61 77.28 -2.80
CA ILE A 523 -33.49 76.45 -2.32
C ILE A 523 -33.90 75.00 -2.09
N LEU A 524 -35.06 74.78 -1.48
CA LEU A 524 -35.55 73.44 -1.15
C LEU A 524 -35.82 72.57 -2.40
N PRO A 525 -36.62 73.01 -3.40
CA PRO A 525 -36.79 72.24 -4.63
C PRO A 525 -35.49 72.06 -5.41
N PHE A 526 -34.58 73.03 -5.39
CA PHE A 526 -33.26 72.90 -6.01
C PHE A 526 -32.44 71.76 -5.39
N ILE A 527 -32.39 71.66 -4.05
CA ILE A 527 -31.71 70.58 -3.34
C ILE A 527 -32.33 69.22 -3.67
N PHE A 528 -33.66 69.09 -3.61
CA PHE A 528 -34.33 67.84 -3.96
C PHE A 528 -34.06 67.40 -5.40
N PHE A 529 -34.00 68.35 -6.33
CA PHE A 529 -33.68 68.06 -7.73
C PHE A 529 -32.24 67.59 -7.91
N MET A 530 -31.27 68.22 -7.24
CA MET A 530 -29.87 67.80 -7.26
C MET A 530 -29.66 66.40 -6.64
N ILE A 531 -30.37 66.10 -5.54
CA ILE A 531 -30.36 64.78 -4.92
C ILE A 531 -30.94 63.73 -5.88
N ALA A 532 -32.06 64.04 -6.53
CA ALA A 532 -32.69 63.13 -7.49
C ALA A 532 -31.77 62.84 -8.70
N ILE A 533 -31.06 63.84 -9.23
CA ILE A 533 -30.06 63.66 -10.29
C ILE A 533 -28.93 62.75 -9.81
N GLY A 534 -28.38 63.01 -8.61
CA GLY A 534 -27.29 62.20 -8.05
C GLY A 534 -27.68 60.74 -7.87
N LEU A 535 -28.88 60.48 -7.33
CA LEU A 535 -29.43 59.13 -7.18
C LEU A 535 -29.71 58.46 -8.52
N GLY A 536 -30.19 59.22 -9.52
CA GLY A 536 -30.39 58.73 -10.89
C GLY A 536 -29.09 58.28 -11.55
N LEU A 537 -28.04 59.11 -11.47
CA LEU A 537 -26.72 58.76 -12.00
C LEU A 537 -26.11 57.55 -11.27
N TYR A 538 -26.28 57.47 -9.94
CA TYR A 538 -25.84 56.31 -9.16
C TYR A 538 -26.55 55.01 -9.58
N LEU A 539 -27.86 55.08 -9.80
CA LEU A 539 -28.65 53.93 -10.26
C LEU A 539 -28.17 53.45 -11.64
N VAL A 540 -27.95 54.36 -12.58
CA VAL A 540 -27.43 54.04 -13.92
C VAL A 540 -26.03 53.43 -13.85
N TYR A 541 -25.14 53.99 -13.03
CA TYR A 541 -23.80 53.44 -12.82
C TYR A 541 -23.83 52.00 -12.29
N ASN A 542 -24.70 51.73 -11.31
CA ASN A 542 -24.84 50.40 -10.71
C ASN A 542 -25.35 49.37 -11.74
N ILE A 543 -26.31 49.78 -12.59
CA ILE A 543 -26.86 48.95 -13.67
C ILE A 543 -25.80 48.59 -14.72
N MET A 544 -24.98 49.56 -15.14
CA MET A 544 -24.03 49.34 -16.24
C MET A 544 -22.73 48.66 -15.80
N PHE A 545 -22.15 49.04 -14.66
CA PHE A 545 -20.78 48.65 -14.32
C PHE A 545 -20.67 47.59 -13.22
N LYS A 546 -21.66 47.48 -12.33
CA LYS A 546 -21.58 46.56 -11.19
C LYS A 546 -22.16 45.18 -11.49
N ASP A 547 -23.13 45.10 -12.40
CA ASP A 547 -23.81 43.85 -12.73
C ASP A 547 -23.09 42.99 -13.78
N GLU A 548 -22.22 43.56 -14.63
CA GLU A 548 -21.43 42.77 -15.59
C GLU A 548 -20.26 42.00 -14.96
N ASN A 549 -19.77 42.41 -13.79
CA ASN A 549 -18.57 41.85 -13.17
C ASN A 549 -18.76 40.47 -12.51
N TYR A 550 -19.96 39.87 -12.56
CA TYR A 550 -20.22 38.52 -12.03
C TYR A 550 -20.01 37.38 -13.04
N LYS A 551 -19.59 37.67 -14.28
CA LYS A 551 -19.29 36.64 -15.30
C LYS A 551 -17.91 35.95 -15.16
N LYS A 552 -17.14 36.23 -14.10
CA LYS A 552 -15.73 35.77 -13.99
C LYS A 552 -15.31 35.13 -12.65
N LYS A 553 -16.21 34.52 -11.90
CA LYS A 553 -15.82 33.63 -10.79
C LYS A 553 -16.47 32.27 -10.93
#